data_AF-A0A966G615-F1
#
_entry.id   AF-A0A966G615-F1
#
_cell.length_a   1.000
_cell.length_b   1.000
_cell.length_c   1.000
_cell.angle_alpha   90.00
_cell.angle_beta   90.00
_cell.angle_gamma   90.00
#
_symmetry.space_group_name_H-M   'P 1'
#
loop_
_entity.id
_entity.type
_entity.pdbx_description
1 polymer ?
#
loop_
_entity_poly.entity_id
_entity_poly.type
_entity_poly.pdbx_seq_one_letter_code
_entity_poly.pdbx_strand_id
1 'polypeptide(L)'
;MARVPVISKDGKPLMPTKPSRDRRWIKEGKAIGKFNDLDIFYVQLTTESSNNKTQPIAIGIDPGKLFSGIGVQSSLFTLWKAHLELPFKRVRERLDNRRLMRRGRRKRRINRQLSFNLRAHRQKRFSNRRQGKLAPSIRANRQRLDFARR
;
A
#
# COMPACT_ATOMS: atom_id res chain seq x y z
N MET A 1 -2.72 21.26 -12.54
CA MET A 1 -3.11 21.77 -11.20
C MET A 1 -3.96 20.70 -10.52
N ALA A 2 -3.66 20.37 -9.25
CA ALA A 2 -4.40 19.34 -8.51
C ALA A 2 -5.87 19.72 -8.33
N ARG A 3 -6.76 18.73 -8.28
CA ARG A 3 -8.19 18.93 -8.04
C ARG A 3 -8.53 18.64 -6.60
N VAL A 4 -9.56 19.30 -6.08
CA VAL A 4 -10.03 19.10 -4.71
C VAL A 4 -11.26 18.20 -4.75
N PRO A 5 -11.25 17.05 -4.05
CA PRO A 5 -12.42 16.19 -3.93
C PRO A 5 -13.59 16.94 -3.29
N VAL A 6 -14.79 16.65 -3.76
CA VAL A 6 -16.02 17.30 -3.30
C VAL A 6 -17.00 16.23 -2.84
N ILE A 7 -17.61 16.45 -1.68
CA ILE A 7 -18.68 15.63 -1.15
C ILE A 7 -19.96 16.49 -1.08
N SER A 8 -21.09 15.92 -1.46
CA SER A 8 -22.40 16.57 -1.35
C SER A 8 -22.78 16.79 0.12
N LYS A 9 -23.84 17.57 0.34
CA LYS A 9 -24.43 17.73 1.67
C LYS A 9 -24.78 16.38 2.31
N ASP A 10 -25.37 15.47 1.53
CA ASP A 10 -25.76 14.12 1.95
C ASP A 10 -24.61 13.10 2.01
N GLY A 11 -23.35 13.51 1.83
CA GLY A 11 -22.21 12.60 1.90
C GLY A 11 -21.89 11.85 0.61
N LYS A 12 -22.53 12.18 -0.52
CA LYS A 12 -22.28 11.51 -1.82
C LYS A 12 -21.06 12.13 -2.52
N PRO A 13 -20.13 11.34 -3.09
CA PRO A 13 -19.01 11.87 -3.86
C PRO A 13 -19.46 12.62 -5.12
N LEU A 14 -18.89 13.80 -5.36
CA LEU A 14 -19.12 14.63 -6.55
C LEU A 14 -17.83 14.80 -7.36
N MET A 15 -17.95 15.40 -8.55
CA MET A 15 -16.78 15.70 -9.38
C MET A 15 -15.81 16.67 -8.68
N PRO A 16 -14.49 16.37 -8.69
CA PRO A 16 -13.49 17.26 -8.11
C PRO A 16 -13.46 18.65 -8.75
N THR A 17 -13.23 19.66 -7.91
CA THR A 17 -13.25 21.07 -8.34
C THR A 17 -11.84 21.67 -8.40
N LYS A 18 -11.73 22.91 -8.90
CA LYS A 18 -10.47 23.67 -8.88
C LYS A 18 -10.22 24.23 -7.48
N PRO A 19 -8.95 24.30 -7.03
CA PRO A 19 -8.56 24.96 -5.77
C PRO A 19 -8.89 26.46 -5.66
N SER A 20 -9.33 27.11 -6.73
CA SER A 20 -9.83 28.50 -6.63
C SER A 20 -11.31 28.54 -6.25
N ARG A 21 -12.08 27.51 -6.63
CA ARG A 21 -13.53 27.45 -6.45
C ARG A 21 -13.91 26.95 -5.06
N ASP A 22 -13.20 25.95 -4.54
CA ASP A 22 -13.33 25.49 -3.15
C ASP A 22 -13.04 26.61 -2.13
N ARG A 23 -11.97 27.40 -2.31
CA ARG A 23 -11.64 28.53 -1.44
C ARG A 23 -12.74 29.57 -1.42
N ARG A 24 -13.32 29.86 -2.60
CA ARG A 24 -14.48 30.76 -2.71
C ARG A 24 -15.69 30.19 -1.98
N TRP A 25 -15.99 28.90 -2.14
CA TRP A 25 -17.10 28.25 -1.44
C TRP A 25 -16.93 28.28 0.08
N ILE A 26 -15.73 28.03 0.58
CA ILE A 26 -15.43 28.10 2.02
C ILE A 26 -15.62 29.54 2.53
N LYS A 27 -15.08 30.54 1.81
CA LYS A 27 -15.24 31.96 2.16
C LYS A 27 -16.71 32.40 2.17
N GLU A 28 -17.51 31.89 1.24
CA GLU A 28 -18.94 32.17 1.13
C GLU A 28 -19.82 31.29 2.06
N GLY A 29 -19.25 30.41 2.88
CA GLY A 29 -19.99 29.51 3.77
C GLY A 29 -20.77 28.38 3.07
N LYS A 30 -20.51 28.15 1.78
CA LYS A 30 -21.19 27.12 0.95
C LYS A 30 -20.57 25.73 1.07
N ALA A 31 -19.38 25.63 1.66
CA ALA A 31 -18.68 24.38 1.88
C ALA A 31 -17.82 24.44 3.14
N ILE A 32 -17.59 23.27 3.74
CA ILE A 32 -16.71 23.08 4.90
C ILE A 32 -15.53 22.22 4.48
N GLY A 33 -14.31 22.66 4.78
CA GLY A 33 -13.10 21.89 4.57
C GLY A 33 -12.97 20.76 5.58
N LYS A 34 -12.58 19.58 5.14
CA LYS A 34 -12.40 18.37 5.95
C LYS A 34 -11.18 17.57 5.48
N PHE A 35 -10.73 16.65 6.32
CA PHE A 35 -9.68 15.68 6.01
C PHE A 35 -10.24 14.28 6.19
N ASN A 36 -9.76 13.34 5.38
CA ASN A 36 -10.10 11.91 5.53
C ASN A 36 -8.99 11.17 6.28
N ASP A 37 -9.17 9.86 6.49
CA ASP A 37 -8.20 8.99 7.19
C ASP A 37 -6.82 8.88 6.51
N LEU A 38 -6.70 9.36 5.26
CA LEU A 38 -5.45 9.44 4.50
C LEU A 38 -4.82 10.85 4.56
N ASP A 39 -5.31 11.72 5.44
CA ASP A 39 -4.95 13.14 5.55
C ASP A 39 -5.10 13.91 4.22
N ILE A 40 -6.04 13.48 3.35
CA ILE A 40 -6.36 14.18 2.11
C ILE A 40 -7.45 15.20 2.39
N PHE A 41 -7.14 16.47 2.11
CA PHE A 41 -8.12 17.56 2.15
C PHE A 41 -9.21 17.38 1.10
N TYR A 42 -10.47 17.57 1.52
CA TYR A 42 -11.64 17.65 0.66
C TYR A 42 -12.61 18.69 1.19
N VAL A 43 -13.61 19.06 0.37
CA VAL A 43 -14.69 19.94 0.80
C VAL A 43 -16.03 19.22 0.80
N GLN A 44 -16.83 19.45 1.83
CA GLN A 44 -18.22 19.02 1.88
C GLN A 44 -19.13 20.22 1.70
N LEU A 45 -20.07 20.15 0.74
CA LEU A 45 -21.04 21.21 0.51
C LEU A 45 -22.04 21.30 1.68
N THR A 46 -22.43 22.52 2.04
CA THR A 46 -23.49 22.79 3.03
C THR A 46 -24.85 23.01 2.37
N THR A 47 -24.82 23.32 1.07
CA THR A 47 -25.98 23.61 0.22
C THR A 47 -26.16 22.50 -0.81
N GLU A 48 -27.36 22.44 -1.40
CA GLU A 48 -27.63 21.52 -2.50
C GLU A 48 -26.69 21.78 -3.67
N SER A 49 -26.20 20.70 -4.26
CA SER A 49 -25.35 20.82 -5.44
C SER A 49 -26.20 21.29 -6.62
N SER A 50 -25.63 22.12 -7.48
CA SER A 50 -26.30 22.50 -8.74
C SER A 50 -26.40 21.33 -9.72
N ASN A 51 -25.55 20.32 -9.59
CA ASN A 51 -25.52 19.16 -10.47
C ASN A 51 -24.72 18.00 -9.84
N ASN A 52 -25.22 16.78 -10.00
CA ASN A 52 -24.59 15.53 -9.56
C ASN A 52 -23.98 14.71 -10.71
N LYS A 53 -23.89 15.27 -11.93
CA LYS A 53 -23.27 14.59 -13.07
C LYS A 53 -21.79 14.28 -12.78
N THR A 54 -21.46 13.00 -12.89
CA THR A 54 -20.09 12.49 -12.81
C THR A 54 -19.65 11.97 -14.17
N GLN A 55 -18.35 11.73 -14.31
CA GLN A 55 -17.77 11.08 -15.48
C GLN A 55 -16.93 9.87 -15.02
N PRO A 56 -16.71 8.88 -15.90
CA PRO A 56 -15.81 7.78 -15.61
C PRO A 56 -14.40 8.30 -15.26
N ILE A 57 -13.81 7.70 -14.23
CA ILE A 57 -12.46 7.98 -13.77
C ILE A 57 -11.68 6.67 -13.82
N ALA A 58 -10.50 6.70 -14.41
CA ALA A 58 -9.58 5.57 -14.43
C ALA A 58 -8.60 5.67 -13.25
N ILE A 59 -8.28 4.51 -12.68
CA ILE A 59 -7.24 4.39 -11.66
C ILE A 59 -6.12 3.52 -12.22
N GLY A 60 -4.93 4.10 -12.33
CA GLY A 60 -3.70 3.40 -12.68
C GLY A 60 -2.93 3.04 -11.42
N ILE A 61 -2.50 1.78 -11.31
CA ILE A 61 -1.61 1.32 -10.25
C ILE A 61 -0.36 0.77 -10.92
N ASP A 62 0.78 1.41 -10.66
CA ASP A 62 2.09 0.99 -11.16
C ASP A 62 2.91 0.36 -10.03
N PRO A 63 2.99 -0.97 -9.96
CA PRO A 63 3.66 -1.66 -8.86
C PRO A 63 5.18 -1.69 -9.04
N GLY A 64 5.91 -0.98 -8.19
CA GLY A 64 7.37 -1.02 -8.12
C GLY A 64 7.92 -1.89 -6.98
N LYS A 65 9.25 -1.90 -6.86
CA LYS A 65 9.97 -2.67 -5.81
C LYS A 65 9.93 -1.99 -4.44
N LEU A 66 10.08 -0.68 -4.42
CA LEU A 66 10.12 0.14 -3.19
C LEU A 66 8.86 0.99 -3.03
N PHE A 67 8.25 1.41 -4.14
CA PHE A 67 7.06 2.23 -4.17
C PHE A 67 6.06 1.65 -5.15
N SER A 68 4.77 1.78 -4.87
CA SER A 68 3.71 1.61 -5.87
C SER A 68 3.12 2.97 -6.21
N GLY A 69 3.19 3.36 -7.47
CA GLY A 69 2.56 4.58 -7.97
C GLY A 69 1.06 4.37 -8.10
N ILE A 70 0.27 5.35 -7.66
CA ILE A 70 -1.18 5.38 -7.83
C ILE A 70 -1.53 6.68 -8.53
N GLY A 71 -2.28 6.59 -9.63
CA GLY A 71 -2.78 7.73 -10.39
C GLY A 71 -4.28 7.61 -10.59
N VAL A 72 -5.01 8.70 -10.34
CA VAL A 72 -6.44 8.80 -10.58
C VAL A 72 -6.66 9.85 -11.65
N GLN A 73 -7.26 9.46 -12.77
CA GLN A 73 -7.30 10.28 -13.97
C GLN A 73 -8.69 10.28 -14.60
N SER A 74 -9.12 11.46 -15.01
CA SER A 74 -10.23 11.65 -15.93
C SER A 74 -9.70 11.88 -17.35
N SER A 75 -10.59 11.90 -18.34
CA SER A 75 -10.23 12.20 -19.74
C SER A 75 -9.41 13.48 -19.91
N LEU A 76 -9.67 14.50 -19.09
CA LEU A 76 -9.06 15.84 -19.22
C LEU A 76 -7.99 16.14 -18.17
N PHE A 77 -8.06 15.51 -16.99
CA PHE A 77 -7.22 15.90 -15.85
C PHE A 77 -6.79 14.70 -15.03
N THR A 78 -5.53 14.71 -14.58
CA THR A 78 -5.08 13.92 -13.43
C THR A 78 -5.64 14.53 -12.15
N LEU A 79 -6.49 13.78 -11.46
CA LEU A 79 -7.23 14.23 -10.27
C LEU A 79 -6.37 14.09 -9.02
N TRP A 80 -5.69 12.95 -8.88
CA TRP A 80 -4.90 12.62 -7.70
C TRP A 80 -3.75 11.69 -8.06
N LYS A 81 -2.64 11.79 -7.30
CA LYS A 81 -1.46 10.93 -7.43
C LYS A 81 -0.90 10.65 -6.04
N ALA A 82 -0.40 9.44 -5.83
CA ALA A 82 0.33 9.10 -4.62
C ALA A 82 1.40 8.03 -4.88
N HIS A 83 2.36 7.96 -3.97
CA HIS A 83 3.28 6.84 -3.86
C HIS A 83 2.97 6.08 -2.57
N LEU A 84 2.70 4.80 -2.70
CA LEU A 84 2.65 3.90 -1.55
C LEU A 84 4.06 3.39 -1.27
N GLU A 85 4.63 3.76 -0.12
CA GLU A 85 5.92 3.22 0.32
C GLU A 85 5.78 1.77 0.76
N LEU A 86 6.51 0.87 0.12
CA LEU A 86 6.48 -0.56 0.42
C LEU A 86 7.53 -0.90 1.49
N PRO A 87 7.22 -1.79 2.45
CA PRO A 87 8.12 -2.13 3.57
C PRO A 87 9.27 -3.07 3.15
N PHE A 88 9.73 -3.01 1.89
CA PHE A 88 10.65 -3.96 1.30
C PHE A 88 11.99 -4.05 2.07
N LYS A 89 12.61 -2.90 2.38
CA LYS A 89 13.90 -2.85 3.11
C LYS A 89 13.77 -3.51 4.50
N ARG A 90 12.80 -3.07 5.29
CA ARG A 90 12.50 -3.61 6.63
C ARG A 90 12.20 -5.12 6.61
N VAL A 91 11.45 -5.60 5.63
CA VAL A 91 11.15 -7.03 5.48
C VAL A 91 12.40 -7.82 5.12
N ARG A 92 13.22 -7.31 4.20
CA ARG A 92 14.49 -7.94 3.80
C ARG A 92 15.43 -8.09 4.99
N GLU A 93 15.69 -7.00 5.71
CA GLU A 93 16.57 -6.99 6.88
C GLU A 93 16.12 -7.99 7.96
N ARG A 94 14.82 -8.03 8.28
CA ARG A 94 14.26 -8.99 9.23
C ARG A 94 14.46 -10.44 8.79
N LEU A 95 14.28 -10.73 7.50
CA LEU A 95 14.48 -12.07 6.96
C LEU A 95 15.96 -12.48 6.96
N ASP A 96 16.85 -11.54 6.66
CA ASP A 96 18.30 -11.77 6.67
C ASP A 96 18.80 -11.98 8.11
N ASN A 97 18.36 -11.17 9.07
CA ASN A 97 18.66 -11.37 10.49
C ASN A 97 18.15 -12.73 11.01
N ARG A 98 16.90 -13.11 10.67
CA ARG A 98 16.35 -14.44 11.00
C ARG A 98 17.20 -15.56 10.40
N ARG A 99 17.68 -15.40 9.16
CA ARG A 99 18.54 -16.37 8.47
C ARG A 99 19.90 -16.50 9.16
N LEU A 100 20.55 -15.38 9.49
CA LEU A 100 21.84 -15.32 10.17
C LEU A 100 21.77 -15.97 11.55
N MET A 101 20.79 -15.60 12.37
CA MET A 101 20.59 -16.17 13.71
C MET A 101 20.37 -17.69 13.65
N ARG A 102 19.56 -18.17 12.69
CA ARG A 102 19.37 -19.61 12.46
C ARG A 102 20.66 -20.30 12.04
N ARG A 103 21.48 -19.68 11.19
CA ARG A 103 22.79 -20.21 10.76
C ARG A 103 23.74 -20.30 11.96
N GLY A 104 23.83 -19.26 12.78
CA GLY A 104 24.65 -19.22 13.99
C GLY A 104 24.31 -20.34 14.99
N ARG A 105 23.02 -20.49 15.33
CA ARG A 105 22.56 -21.60 16.20
C ARG A 105 22.91 -22.98 15.62
N ARG A 106 22.76 -23.18 14.31
CA ARG A 106 23.14 -24.44 13.65
C ARG A 106 24.65 -24.67 13.62
N LYS A 107 25.46 -23.60 13.47
CA LYS A 107 26.93 -23.70 13.52
C LYS A 107 27.38 -24.20 14.89
N ARG A 108 26.83 -23.63 15.98
CA ARG A 108 27.13 -24.05 17.36
C ARG A 108 26.65 -25.47 17.68
N ARG A 109 25.45 -25.84 17.19
CA ARG A 109 24.85 -27.16 17.45
C ARG A 109 25.51 -28.30 16.65
N ILE A 110 26.01 -28.04 15.44
CA ILE A 110 26.59 -29.08 14.58
C ILE A 110 28.10 -29.06 14.75
N ASN A 111 28.63 -30.02 15.53
CA ASN A 111 30.06 -30.30 15.52
C ASN A 111 30.45 -30.84 14.12
N ARG A 112 31.26 -30.07 13.39
CA ARG A 112 31.68 -30.41 12.03
C ARG A 112 32.91 -31.32 11.98
N GLN A 113 33.58 -31.54 13.10
CA GLN A 113 34.73 -32.44 13.19
C GLN A 113 34.31 -33.92 13.18
N LEU A 114 33.09 -34.23 13.63
CA LEU A 114 32.53 -35.57 13.55
C LEU A 114 32.17 -35.94 12.11
N SER A 115 32.27 -37.23 11.77
CA SER A 115 31.77 -37.79 10.51
C SER A 115 30.28 -37.49 10.35
N PHE A 116 29.81 -37.32 9.11
CA PHE A 116 28.46 -36.81 8.84
C PHE A 116 27.35 -37.56 9.59
N ASN A 117 27.46 -38.89 9.67
CA ASN A 117 26.48 -39.77 10.30
C ASN A 117 26.39 -39.57 11.83
N LEU A 118 27.44 -39.06 12.46
CA LEU A 118 27.52 -38.79 13.90
C LEU A 118 27.19 -37.34 14.26
N ARG A 119 26.97 -36.46 13.27
CA ARG A 119 26.66 -35.04 13.54
C ARG A 119 25.24 -34.90 14.04
N ALA A 120 25.04 -34.05 15.06
CA ALA A 120 23.73 -33.58 15.51
C ALA A 120 23.06 -32.65 14.46
N HIS A 121 22.80 -33.13 13.25
CA HIS A 121 22.09 -32.44 12.19
C HIS A 121 20.70 -33.05 12.01
N ARG A 122 19.73 -32.23 11.59
CA ARG A 122 18.40 -32.75 11.26
C ARG A 122 18.52 -33.53 9.95
N GLN A 123 18.12 -34.81 9.91
CA GLN A 123 18.05 -35.59 8.66
C GLN A 123 17.30 -34.80 7.58
N LYS A 124 17.74 -34.92 6.31
CA LYS A 124 17.08 -34.27 5.17
C LYS A 124 15.65 -34.83 5.04
N ARG A 125 14.66 -34.08 5.52
CA ARG A 125 13.23 -34.38 5.27
C ARG A 125 12.88 -33.93 3.85
N PHE A 126 13.15 -34.78 2.86
CA PHE A 126 12.82 -34.51 1.45
C PHE A 126 11.30 -34.38 1.23
N SER A 127 10.47 -35.07 2.03
CA SER A 127 9.01 -35.00 1.99
C SER A 127 8.41 -33.65 2.42
N ASN A 128 9.12 -32.85 3.21
CA ASN A 128 8.60 -31.58 3.75
C ASN A 128 8.83 -30.37 2.83
N ARG A 129 9.31 -30.58 1.60
CA ARG A 129 9.48 -29.54 0.57
C ARG A 129 8.25 -29.34 -0.33
N ARG A 130 7.07 -29.80 0.08
CA ARG A 130 5.82 -29.54 -0.66
C ARG A 130 5.00 -28.47 0.04
N GLN A 131 5.34 -27.19 -0.08
CA GLN A 131 4.36 -26.12 0.20
C GLN A 131 4.64 -24.88 -0.66
N GLY A 132 3.58 -24.43 -1.35
CA GLY A 132 3.53 -23.33 -2.33
C GLY A 132 3.87 -21.96 -1.76
N LYS A 133 5.11 -21.80 -1.32
CA LYS A 133 5.64 -20.48 -0.97
C LYS A 133 5.82 -19.70 -2.26
N LEU A 134 5.12 -18.58 -2.37
CA LEU A 134 5.33 -17.62 -3.43
C LEU A 134 6.82 -17.28 -3.50
N ALA A 135 7.39 -17.40 -4.69
CA ALA A 135 8.76 -16.99 -4.96
C ALA A 135 8.92 -15.50 -4.61
N PRO A 136 10.12 -15.07 -4.14
CA PRO A 136 10.37 -13.66 -3.85
C PRO A 136 10.23 -12.85 -5.15
N SER A 137 9.07 -12.22 -5.30
CA SER A 137 8.62 -11.52 -6.49
C SER A 137 7.86 -10.26 -6.07
N ILE A 138 7.62 -9.34 -7.01
CA ILE A 138 6.80 -8.15 -6.78
C ILE A 138 5.42 -8.55 -6.24
N ARG A 139 4.83 -9.64 -6.77
CA ARG A 139 3.57 -10.23 -6.28
C ARG A 139 3.64 -10.62 -4.81
N ALA A 140 4.72 -11.28 -4.38
CA ALA A 140 4.90 -11.70 -2.98
C ALA A 140 5.09 -10.52 -2.02
N ASN A 141 5.71 -9.42 -2.46
CA ASN A 141 5.83 -8.21 -1.65
C ASN A 141 4.47 -7.54 -1.44
N ARG A 142 3.60 -7.56 -2.47
CA ARG A 142 2.24 -7.02 -2.41
C ARG A 142 1.30 -7.85 -1.53
N GLN A 143 1.27 -9.17 -1.73
CA GLN A 143 0.36 -10.08 -1.02
C GLN A 143 0.74 -10.33 0.45
N ARG A 144 1.94 -9.93 0.88
CA ARG A 144 2.36 -10.04 2.29
C ARG A 144 1.64 -9.06 3.23
N LEU A 145 0.99 -8.02 2.70
CA LEU A 145 0.18 -7.10 3.49
C LEU A 145 -1.05 -7.80 4.11
N ASP A 146 -1.61 -8.80 3.43
CA ASP A 146 -2.79 -9.54 3.92
C ASP A 146 -2.46 -10.54 5.03
N PHE A 147 -1.22 -11.03 5.09
CA PHE A 147 -0.77 -11.99 6.12
C PHE A 147 -0.33 -11.35 7.44
N ALA A 148 -0.21 -10.01 7.50
CA ALA A 148 0.14 -9.30 8.74
C ALA A 148 -1.10 -8.93 9.59
N ARG A 149 -2.31 -9.26 9.13
CA ARG A 149 -3.59 -9.09 9.86
C ARG A 149 -4.11 -10.39 10.52
N ARG A 150 -3.24 -11.39 10.73
CA ARG A 150 -3.53 -12.58 11.54
C ARG A 150 -2.43 -12.80 12.56
#